data_AF-A0AAU5ADB4-F1
#
_entry.id   AF-A0AAU5ADB4-F1
#
_cell.length_a   1.000
_cell.length_b   1.000
_cell.length_c   1.000
_cell.angle_alpha   90.00
_cell.angle_beta   90.00
_cell.angle_gamma   90.00
#
_symmetry.space_group_name_H-M   'P 1'
#
loop_
_entity.id
_entity.type
_entity.pdbx_description
1 polymer ?
#
loop_
_entity_poly.entity_id
_entity_poly.type
_entity_poly.pdbx_seq_one_letter_code
_entity_poly.pdbx_strand_id
1 'polypeptide(L)' 'MPLPSAAADAVRAYAARTRANADQFAAVLEDIAANGLPDAEQWTPWEELREAHLALLAAPRLAVA' A
#
# COMPACT_ATOMS: atom_id res chain seq x y z
N MET A 1 24.45 20.74 9.28
CA MET A 1 24.60 20.99 7.82
C MET A 1 23.22 20.90 7.19
N PRO A 2 22.78 21.87 6.37
CA PRO A 2 21.51 21.80 5.67
C PRO A 2 21.56 20.69 4.60
N LEU A 3 20.39 20.11 4.28
CA LEU A 3 20.29 19.09 3.23
C LEU A 3 20.61 19.69 1.85
N PRO A 4 21.28 18.94 0.97
CA PRO A 4 21.37 19.30 -0.45
C PRO A 4 19.97 19.50 -1.05
N SER A 5 19.81 20.46 -1.96
CA SER A 5 18.51 20.82 -2.54
C SER A 5 17.76 19.61 -3.10
N ALA A 6 18.44 18.74 -3.85
CA ALA A 6 17.83 17.53 -4.41
C ALA A 6 17.30 16.56 -3.33
N ALA A 7 18.01 16.44 -2.20
CA ALA A 7 17.56 15.62 -1.08
C ALA A 7 16.34 16.24 -0.39
N ALA A 8 16.33 17.57 -0.23
CA ALA A 8 15.16 18.29 0.30
C ALA A 8 13.94 18.16 -0.62
N ASP A 9 14.14 18.20 -1.94
CA ASP A 9 13.07 18.01 -2.92
C ASP A 9 12.52 16.58 -2.90
N ALA A 10 13.39 15.57 -2.79
CA ALA A 10 12.98 14.18 -2.65
C ALA A 10 12.13 13.95 -1.39
N VAL A 11 12.52 14.53 -0.26
CA VAL A 11 11.74 14.45 0.99
C VAL A 11 10.38 15.14 0.83
N ARG A 12 10.33 16.31 0.19
CA ARG A 12 9.06 17.01 -0.08
C ARG A 12 8.15 16.20 -0.99
N ALA A 13 8.68 15.59 -2.05
CA ALA A 13 7.94 14.73 -2.96
C ALA A 13 7.39 13.49 -2.23
N TYR A 14 8.22 12.85 -1.39
CA TYR A 14 7.78 11.73 -0.57
C TYR A 14 6.65 12.13 0.39
N ALA A 15 6.79 13.26 1.09
CA ALA A 15 5.77 13.77 2.00
C ALA A 15 4.45 14.08 1.26
N ALA A 16 4.51 14.70 0.08
CA ALA A 16 3.35 14.97 -0.76
C ALA A 16 2.65 13.66 -1.18
N ARG A 17 3.43 12.65 -1.60
CA ARG A 17 2.88 11.33 -1.96
C ARG A 17 2.23 10.64 -0.76
N THR A 18 2.87 10.68 0.41
CA THR A 18 2.31 10.10 1.64
C THR A 18 1.02 10.78 2.03
N ARG A 19 0.95 12.11 1.91
CA ARG A 19 -0.29 12.86 2.18
C ARG A 19 -1.39 12.51 1.18
N ALA A 20 -1.08 12.48 -0.12
CA ALA A 20 -2.05 12.09 -1.14
C ALA A 20 -2.60 10.66 -0.92
N ASN A 21 -1.73 9.72 -0.53
CA ASN A 21 -2.16 8.36 -0.17
C ASN A 21 -3.08 8.37 1.07
N ALA A 22 -2.77 9.18 2.07
CA ALA A 22 -3.60 9.31 3.27
C ALA A 22 -4.99 9.88 2.94
N ASP A 23 -5.05 10.90 2.09
CA ASP A 23 -6.31 11.49 1.62
C ASP A 23 -7.14 10.47 0.84
N GLN A 24 -6.51 9.63 0.01
CA GLN A 24 -7.19 8.53 -0.68
C GLN A 24 -7.76 7.49 0.29
N PHE A 25 -6.99 7.07 1.29
CA PHE A 25 -7.48 6.11 2.30
C PHE A 25 -8.62 6.69 3.13
N ALA A 26 -8.53 7.96 3.53
CA ALA A 26 -9.60 8.64 4.23
C ALA A 26 -10.89 8.63 3.41
N ALA A 27 -10.82 8.97 2.12
CA ALA A 27 -11.97 8.95 1.22
C ALA A 27 -12.63 7.56 1.13
N VAL A 28 -11.83 6.48 1.05
CA VAL A 28 -12.34 5.10 1.05
C VAL A 28 -13.03 4.75 2.37
N LEU A 29 -12.45 5.15 3.51
CA LEU A 29 -13.04 4.90 4.82
C LEU A 29 -14.33 5.69 5.03
N GLU A 30 -14.39 6.93 4.54
CA GLU A 30 -15.61 7.76 4.54
C GLU A 30 -16.71 7.15 3.67
N ASP A 31 -16.35 6.63 2.50
CA ASP A 31 -17.28 5.91 1.62
C ASP A 31 -17.85 4.65 2.28
N ILE A 32 -17.00 3.84 2.92
CA ILE A 32 -17.43 2.67 3.69
C ILE A 32 -18.34 3.08 4.86
N ALA A 33 -18.02 4.18 5.55
CA ALA A 33 -18.86 4.66 6.65
C ALA A 33 -20.24 5.13 6.15
N ALA A 34 -20.31 5.71 4.95
CA ALA A 34 -21.54 6.21 4.35
C ALA A 34 -22.40 5.10 3.71
N ASN A 35 -21.76 4.12 3.05
CA ASN A 35 -22.42 3.14 2.19
C ASN A 35 -22.36 1.70 2.72
N GLY A 36 -21.66 1.47 3.84
CA GLY A 36 -21.39 0.15 4.37
C GLY A 36 -20.23 -0.55 3.65
N LEU A 37 -19.94 -1.78 4.07
CA LEU A 37 -18.93 -2.58 3.42
C LEU A 37 -19.45 -3.12 2.07
N PRO A 38 -18.59 -3.18 1.03
CA PRO A 38 -18.90 -3.93 -0.18
C PRO A 38 -19.25 -5.40 0.10
N ASP A 39 -19.90 -6.03 -0.87
CA ASP A 39 -20.36 -7.42 -0.79
C ASP A 39 -19.20 -8.40 -0.52
N ALA A 40 -19.34 -9.17 0.56
CA ALA A 40 -18.33 -10.12 1.04
C ALA A 40 -18.14 -11.32 0.09
N GLU A 41 -19.15 -11.67 -0.72
CA GLU A 41 -19.02 -12.73 -1.73
C GLU A 41 -18.01 -12.39 -2.83
N GLN A 42 -17.67 -11.10 -2.98
CA GLN A 42 -16.72 -10.60 -3.96
C GLN A 42 -15.30 -10.48 -3.39
N TRP A 43 -15.09 -10.85 -2.11
CA TRP A 43 -13.81 -10.67 -1.43
C TRP A 43 -13.03 -11.98 -1.31
N THR A 44 -11.72 -11.86 -1.45
CA THR A 44 -10.80 -12.96 -1.15
C THR A 44 -10.55 -13.03 0.36
N PRO A 45 -10.74 -14.18 1.02
CA PRO A 45 -10.39 -14.37 2.41
C PRO A 45 -8.94 -14.00 2.68
N TRP A 46 -8.69 -13.40 3.85
CA TRP A 46 -7.34 -12.99 4.25
C TRP A 46 -6.37 -14.16 4.26
N GLU A 47 -6.83 -15.33 4.68
CA GLU A 47 -6.05 -16.56 4.74
C GLU A 47 -5.51 -16.95 3.36
N GLU A 48 -6.33 -16.85 2.31
CA GLU A 48 -5.92 -17.19 0.94
C GLU A 48 -4.83 -16.24 0.42
N LEU A 49 -5.00 -14.93 0.63
CA LEU A 49 -4.00 -13.92 0.24
C LEU A 49 -2.70 -14.09 1.02
N ARG A 50 -2.80 -14.30 2.34
CA ARG A 50 -1.65 -14.50 3.22
C ARG A 50 -0.85 -15.72 2.81
N GLU A 51 -1.50 -16.86 2.59
CA GLU A 51 -0.81 -18.09 2.22
C GLU A 51 -0.19 -17.99 0.80
N ALA A 52 -0.89 -17.36 -0.16
CA ALA A 52 -0.32 -17.11 -1.48
C ALA A 52 0.94 -16.23 -1.41
N HIS A 53 0.93 -15.18 -0.57
CA HIS A 53 2.08 -14.31 -0.38
C HIS A 53 3.24 -15.03 0.32
N LEU A 54 2.96 -15.84 1.35
CA LEU A 54 3.97 -16.62 2.04
C LEU A 54 4.60 -17.66 1.10
N ALA A 55 3.82 -18.32 0.25
CA ALA A 55 4.33 -19.23 -0.77
C ALA A 55 5.26 -18.52 -1.77
N LEU A 56 4.93 -17.29 -2.19
CA LEU A 56 5.80 -16.46 -3.04
C LEU A 56 7.14 -16.15 -2.36
N LEU A 57 7.11 -15.80 -1.07
CA LEU A 57 8.34 -15.51 -0.30
C LEU A 57 9.17 -16.76 -0.03
N ALA A 58 8.53 -17.92 0.13
CA ALA A 58 9.19 -19.21 0.35
C ALA A 58 9.74 -19.82 -0.94
N ALA A 59 9.28 -19.36 -2.11
CA ALA A 59 9.76 -19.84 -3.40
C ALA A 59 11.28 -19.60 -3.52
N PRO A 60 12.06 -20.62 -3.94
CA PRO A 60 13.48 -20.45 -4.18
C PRO A 60 13.69 -19.33 -5.20
N ARG A 61 14.39 -18.28 -4.78
CA ARG A 61 14.77 -17.21 -5.69
C ARG A 61 15.83 -17.79 -6.63
N LEU A 62 15.41 -18.22 -7.83
CA LEU A 62 16.34 -18.60 -8.88
C LEU A 62 17.32 -17.44 -9.04
N ALA A 63 18.59 -17.70 -8.74
CA ALA A 63 19.65 -16.74 -8.95
C ALA A 63 19.67 -16.43 -10.45
N VAL A 64 19.36 -15.19 -10.80
CA VAL A 64 19.63 -14.67 -12.15
C VAL A 64 21.13 -14.82 -12.37
N ALA A 65 21.49 -15.66 -13.35
CA ALA A 65 22.86 -15.94 -13.76
C ALA A 65 23.55 -14.72 -14.38
#